data_AF-A0ABC8SZJ7-F1
#
_entry.id   AF-A0ABC8SZJ7-F1
#
_cell.length_a   1.000
_cell.length_b   1.000
_cell.length_c   1.000
_cell.angle_alpha   90.00
_cell.angle_beta   90.00
_cell.angle_gamma   90.00
#
_symmetry.space_group_name_H-M   'P 1'
#
loop_
_entity.id
_entity.type
_entity.pdbx_description
1 polymer ?
#
loop_
_entity_poly.entity_id
_entity_poly.type
_entity_poly.pdbx_seq_one_letter_code
_entity_poly.pdbx_strand_id
1 'polypeptide(L)'
;MVLSSLDCPSFGMQCFNGILAKSKNISYLPPLLPAKSGERTQGFLALFTGDTGEIRAEVREQIDTKVAEWREEGKAEIVPGVLFIDEVHMLDIECFSFLNRALENEMAPILVVATNRGITTIRGTNYKSPHGIPIDFLDRLLIISTQPYTEEDIRRILDIRCQEEDVEMSGDAKILLTRIGVDTSLRYAIHLITSAALACQKRKGKLVEMEDISRVYELFWDVKRSTQYLMEYQSQYMFNEMPTGEGDQDDTNAMMS
;
A
#
# COMPACT_ATOMS: atom_id res chain seq x y z
N MET A 1 -22.58 52.10 0.34
CA MET A 1 -21.75 52.54 -0.79
C MET A 1 -21.50 51.30 -1.64
N VAL A 2 -21.99 51.31 -2.88
CA VAL A 2 -21.90 50.17 -3.82
C VAL A 2 -20.43 49.98 -4.20
N LEU A 3 -19.83 48.84 -3.85
CA LEU A 3 -18.52 48.46 -4.36
C LEU A 3 -18.72 47.77 -5.71
N SER A 4 -18.31 48.49 -6.76
CA SER A 4 -18.24 48.04 -8.14
C SER A 4 -17.31 46.85 -8.30
N SER A 5 -17.76 45.90 -9.12
CA SER A 5 -17.06 44.72 -9.63
C SER A 5 -15.68 45.06 -10.21
N LEU A 6 -14.63 44.57 -9.55
CA LEU A 6 -13.30 44.39 -10.15
C LEU A 6 -13.17 42.90 -10.48
N ASP A 7 -13.43 42.57 -11.75
CA ASP A 7 -13.12 41.26 -12.31
C ASP A 7 -11.61 41.12 -12.48
N CYS A 8 -11.01 40.26 -11.65
CA CYS A 8 -9.61 39.84 -11.78
C CYS A 8 -9.59 38.44 -12.45
N PRO A 9 -9.03 38.27 -13.65
CA PRO A 9 -9.29 37.09 -14.49
C PRO A 9 -8.44 35.84 -14.16
N SER A 10 -7.75 35.78 -13.02
CA SER A 10 -6.84 34.66 -12.70
C SER A 10 -7.29 33.75 -11.55
N PHE A 11 -8.32 34.10 -10.80
CA PHE A 11 -9.01 33.19 -9.87
C PHE A 11 -10.51 33.48 -9.91
N GLY A 12 -11.25 32.66 -10.65
CA GLY A 12 -12.71 32.77 -10.75
C GLY A 12 -13.39 32.31 -9.46
N MET A 13 -13.44 33.17 -8.46
CA MET A 13 -14.26 32.94 -7.26
C MET A 13 -15.23 34.12 -7.11
N GLN A 14 -16.53 33.82 -7.17
CA GLN A 14 -17.58 34.83 -7.02
C GLN A 14 -17.45 35.57 -5.69
N CYS A 15 -17.80 36.86 -5.69
CA CYS A 15 -17.91 37.65 -4.46
C CYS A 15 -18.86 36.97 -3.47
N PHE A 16 -18.35 36.64 -2.28
CA PHE A 16 -19.14 36.01 -1.22
C PHE A 16 -20.22 36.99 -0.74
N ASN A 17 -21.50 36.60 -0.90
CA ASN A 17 -22.62 37.31 -0.28
C ASN A 17 -22.78 36.89 1.18
N GLY A 18 -22.64 37.83 2.11
CA GLY A 18 -22.82 37.59 3.54
C GLY A 18 -22.12 38.60 4.44
N ILE A 19 -22.13 38.34 5.74
CA ILE A 19 -21.44 39.15 6.76
C ILE A 19 -19.93 38.94 6.60
N LEU A 20 -19.15 40.03 6.61
CA LEU A 20 -17.70 40.04 6.36
C LEU A 20 -16.90 39.17 7.35
N ALA A 21 -17.45 38.93 8.54
CA ALA A 21 -16.90 38.02 9.54
C ALA A 21 -17.95 36.98 9.93
N LYS A 22 -17.61 35.69 9.78
CA LYS A 22 -18.44 34.56 10.15
C LYS A 22 -17.63 33.64 11.05
N SER A 23 -18.12 33.39 12.27
CA SER A 23 -17.55 32.35 13.13
C SER A 23 -17.83 30.99 12.49
N LYS A 24 -16.79 30.20 12.27
CA LYS A 24 -16.88 28.82 11.81
C LYS A 24 -16.31 27.93 12.91
N ASN A 25 -17.09 26.94 13.32
CA ASN A 25 -16.56 25.84 14.12
C ASN A 25 -15.78 24.94 13.17
N ILE A 26 -14.47 24.81 13.41
CA ILE A 26 -13.58 23.93 12.66
C ILE A 26 -13.23 22.78 13.59
N SER A 27 -13.59 21.57 13.20
CA SER A 27 -13.20 20.36 13.92
C SER A 27 -11.82 19.93 13.46
N TYR A 28 -10.90 19.68 14.40
CA TYR A 28 -9.57 19.16 14.13
C TYR A 28 -9.49 17.71 14.61
N LEU A 29 -8.89 16.83 13.80
CA LEU A 29 -8.66 15.43 14.15
C LEU A 29 -7.14 15.15 14.23
N PRO A 30 -6.44 15.69 15.25
CA PRO A 30 -5.00 15.44 15.39
C PRO A 30 -4.76 13.98 15.81
N PRO A 31 -3.81 13.26 15.18
CA PRO A 31 -3.37 11.98 15.69
C PRO A 31 -2.72 12.14 17.08
N LEU A 32 -2.73 11.09 17.90
CA LEU A 32 -2.15 11.15 19.25
C LEU A 32 -0.61 11.25 19.24
N LEU A 33 0.05 10.74 18.20
CA LEU A 33 1.51 10.78 18.04
C LEU A 33 2.09 12.22 18.02
N PRO A 34 1.59 13.17 17.20
CA PRO A 34 2.07 14.55 17.20
C PRO A 34 1.75 15.31 18.51
N ALA A 35 0.70 14.96 19.23
CA ALA A 35 0.43 15.52 20.56
C ALA A 35 1.51 15.09 21.58
N LYS A 36 2.05 13.86 21.44
CA LYS A 36 3.14 13.31 22.28
C LYS A 36 4.50 13.97 22.08
N SER A 37 4.72 14.69 20.98
CA SER A 37 5.95 15.44 20.70
C SER A 37 5.89 16.93 21.11
N GLY A 38 4.77 17.40 21.65
CA GLY A 38 4.49 18.82 21.94
C GLY A 38 5.29 19.46 23.07
N GLU A 39 6.10 18.71 23.83
CA GLU A 39 6.88 19.27 24.95
C GLU A 39 8.21 19.92 24.54
N ARG A 40 8.73 19.65 23.34
CA ARG A 40 9.94 20.33 22.85
C ARG A 40 9.55 21.62 22.13
N THR A 41 10.21 22.73 22.43
CA THR A 41 10.03 24.04 21.77
C THR A 41 10.24 24.01 20.24
N GLN A 42 10.82 22.92 19.71
CA GLN A 42 10.99 22.60 18.28
C GLN A 42 10.30 21.29 17.83
N GLY A 43 9.47 20.67 18.68
CA GLY A 43 8.88 19.35 18.46
C GLY A 43 7.96 19.27 17.24
N PHE A 44 7.31 20.37 16.87
CA PHE A 44 6.51 20.44 15.64
C PHE A 44 7.36 20.28 14.37
N LEU A 45 8.55 20.89 14.32
CA LEU A 45 9.44 20.77 13.17
C LEU A 45 10.12 19.38 13.14
N ALA A 46 10.43 18.83 14.31
CA ALA A 46 11.01 17.48 14.45
C ALA A 46 10.11 16.39 13.85
N LEU A 47 8.78 16.56 13.92
CA LEU A 47 7.81 15.66 13.28
C LEU A 47 7.93 15.63 11.75
N PHE A 48 8.38 16.73 11.12
CA PHE A 48 8.61 16.79 9.68
C PHE A 48 10.03 16.38 9.29
N THR A 49 11.01 16.53 10.19
CA THR A 49 12.39 16.13 9.94
C THR A 49 12.70 14.68 10.32
N GLY A 50 11.77 13.99 11.00
CA GLY A 50 11.96 12.62 11.49
C GLY A 50 12.91 12.52 12.70
N ASP A 51 13.37 13.65 13.24
CA ASP A 51 14.29 13.70 14.39
C ASP A 51 13.55 13.57 15.74
N THR A 52 12.33 13.05 15.70
CA THR A 52 11.62 12.63 16.91
C THR A 52 12.25 11.34 17.42
N GLY A 53 13.20 11.48 18.34
CA GLY A 53 13.69 10.35 19.12
C GLY A 53 12.58 9.67 19.94
N GLU A 54 12.93 8.59 20.64
CA GLU A 54 12.00 7.83 21.47
C GLU A 54 11.30 8.73 22.51
N ILE A 55 9.97 8.75 22.49
CA ILE A 55 9.16 9.47 23.47
C ILE A 55 9.16 8.67 24.78
N ARG A 56 9.61 9.31 25.86
CA ARG A 56 9.62 8.75 27.22
C ARG A 56 8.23 8.30 27.65
N ALA A 57 8.15 7.19 28.40
CA ALA A 57 6.89 6.64 28.88
C ALA A 57 6.07 7.63 29.72
N GLU A 58 6.72 8.41 30.58
CA GLU A 58 6.09 9.43 31.43
C GLU A 58 5.25 10.44 30.62
N VAL A 59 5.77 10.89 29.48
CA VAL A 59 5.08 11.86 28.59
C VAL A 59 3.87 11.20 27.93
N ARG A 60 3.97 9.91 27.58
CA ARG A 60 2.85 9.17 27.00
C ARG A 60 1.70 9.05 28.01
N GLU A 61 2.02 8.68 29.24
CA GLU A 61 1.04 8.52 30.32
C GLU A 61 0.36 9.84 30.68
N GLN A 62 1.14 10.93 30.81
CA GLN A 62 0.56 12.27 31.07
C GLN A 62 -0.43 12.70 29.99
N ILE A 63 -0.15 12.36 28.73
CA ILE A 63 -1.03 12.70 27.61
C ILE A 63 -2.26 11.79 27.59
N ASP A 64 -2.07 10.51 27.85
CA ASP A 64 -3.18 9.54 27.90
C ASP A 64 -4.17 9.94 29.02
N THR A 65 -3.69 10.43 30.18
CA THR A 65 -4.53 11.00 31.24
C THR A 65 -5.28 12.25 30.80
N LYS A 66 -4.61 13.22 30.16
CA LYS A 66 -5.26 14.45 29.67
C LYS A 66 -6.32 14.15 28.60
N VAL A 67 -6.07 13.18 27.73
CA VAL A 67 -7.01 12.74 26.69
C VAL A 67 -8.23 12.07 27.34
N ALA A 68 -8.03 11.28 28.39
CA ALA A 68 -9.13 10.70 29.16
C ALA A 68 -9.97 11.79 29.86
N GLU A 69 -9.34 12.78 30.49
CA GLU A 69 -10.03 13.93 31.09
C GLU A 69 -10.86 14.69 30.04
N TRP A 70 -10.30 14.99 28.87
CA TRP A 70 -11.02 15.69 27.81
C TRP A 70 -12.18 14.88 27.23
N ARG A 71 -12.08 13.55 27.24
CA ARG A 71 -13.17 12.65 26.86
C ARG A 71 -14.30 12.69 27.90
N GLU A 72 -13.98 12.62 29.19
CA GLU A 72 -14.98 12.68 30.27
C GLU A 72 -15.67 14.04 30.36
N GLU A 73 -14.93 15.14 30.14
CA GLU A 73 -15.47 16.50 30.09
C GLU A 73 -16.28 16.80 28.81
N GLY A 74 -16.29 15.90 27.84
CA GLY A 74 -16.96 16.09 26.54
C GLY A 74 -16.29 17.15 25.65
N LYS A 75 -15.03 17.51 25.93
CA LYS A 75 -14.23 18.45 25.11
C LYS A 75 -13.63 17.77 23.88
N ALA A 76 -13.42 16.46 23.93
CA ALA A 76 -12.85 15.68 22.85
C ALA A 76 -13.60 14.35 22.69
N GLU A 77 -13.71 13.89 21.44
CA GLU A 77 -14.17 12.56 21.09
C GLU A 77 -13.01 11.78 20.49
N ILE A 78 -12.89 10.50 20.86
CA ILE A 78 -11.81 9.65 20.35
C ILE A 78 -12.36 8.74 19.26
N VAL A 79 -11.79 8.86 18.07
CA VAL A 79 -12.14 8.04 16.91
C VAL A 79 -11.06 6.98 16.72
N PRO A 80 -11.37 5.68 16.82
CA PRO A 80 -10.41 4.63 16.56
C PRO A 80 -10.03 4.64 15.07
N GLY A 81 -8.73 4.62 14.80
CA GLY A 81 -8.20 4.54 13.44
C GLY A 81 -8.10 3.11 12.92
N VAL A 82 -7.49 2.97 11.74
CA VAL A 82 -7.10 1.68 11.16
C VAL A 82 -5.58 1.66 11.03
N LEU A 83 -4.94 0.63 11.57
CA LEU A 83 -3.53 0.34 11.36
C LEU A 83 -3.43 -0.77 10.31
N PHE A 84 -2.91 -0.44 9.13
CA PHE A 84 -2.65 -1.41 8.08
C PHE A 84 -1.15 -1.79 8.07
N ILE A 85 -0.86 -3.09 8.16
CA ILE A 85 0.49 -3.63 8.04
C ILE A 85 0.52 -4.58 6.86
N ASP A 86 1.26 -4.19 5.81
CA ASP A 86 1.53 -5.06 4.68
C ASP A 86 2.73 -5.98 4.98
N GLU A 87 2.74 -7.15 4.35
CA GLU A 87 3.78 -8.17 4.51
C GLU A 87 4.13 -8.50 5.98
N VAL A 88 3.11 -8.77 6.79
CA VAL A 88 3.25 -9.01 8.24
C VAL A 88 4.20 -10.16 8.59
N HIS A 89 4.41 -11.11 7.68
CA HIS A 89 5.36 -12.22 7.85
C HIS A 89 6.83 -11.76 7.96
N MET A 90 7.12 -10.50 7.64
CA MET A 90 8.44 -9.90 7.82
C MET A 90 8.71 -9.42 9.25
N LEU A 91 7.71 -9.47 10.14
CA LEU A 91 7.87 -9.11 11.56
C LEU A 91 8.50 -10.24 12.38
N ASP A 92 9.24 -9.84 13.41
CA ASP A 92 9.85 -10.77 14.37
C ASP A 92 8.87 -11.13 15.49
N ILE A 93 9.14 -12.22 16.21
CA ILE A 93 8.29 -12.69 17.33
C ILE A 93 8.10 -11.63 18.44
N GLU A 94 9.08 -10.76 18.66
CA GLU A 94 8.99 -9.67 19.63
C GLU A 94 7.95 -8.62 19.21
N CYS A 95 7.84 -8.34 17.90
CA CYS A 95 6.82 -7.44 17.36
C CYS A 95 5.42 -8.01 17.55
N PHE A 96 5.22 -9.31 17.31
CA PHE A 96 3.94 -9.97 17.55
C PHE A 96 3.55 -9.96 19.04
N SER A 97 4.53 -10.17 19.93
CA SER A 97 4.32 -10.08 21.38
C SER A 97 3.90 -8.67 21.80
N PHE A 98 4.52 -7.64 21.21
CA PHE A 98 4.14 -6.25 21.43
C PHE A 98 2.73 -5.96 20.91
N LEU A 99 2.39 -6.40 19.70
CA LEU A 99 1.08 -6.21 19.10
C LEU A 99 -0.02 -6.90 19.92
N ASN A 100 0.23 -8.12 20.41
CA ASN A 100 -0.69 -8.83 21.28
C ASN A 100 -1.06 -8.02 22.52
N ARG A 101 -0.07 -7.41 23.18
CA ARG A 101 -0.32 -6.55 24.35
C ARG A 101 -0.98 -5.22 23.96
N ALA A 102 -0.60 -4.65 22.83
CA ALA A 102 -1.13 -3.36 22.38
C ALA A 102 -2.62 -3.45 21.99
N LEU A 103 -3.04 -4.57 21.39
CA LEU A 103 -4.44 -4.84 21.00
C LEU A 103 -5.38 -5.08 22.18
N GLU A 104 -4.85 -5.37 23.36
CA GLU A 104 -5.66 -5.50 24.59
C GLU A 104 -6.10 -4.15 25.16
N ASN A 105 -5.54 -3.04 24.67
CA ASN A 105 -5.92 -1.70 25.08
C ASN A 105 -7.27 -1.30 24.45
N GLU A 106 -8.18 -0.74 25.24
CA GLU A 106 -9.49 -0.23 24.76
C GLU A 106 -9.35 0.85 23.67
N MET A 107 -8.24 1.57 23.66
CA MET A 107 -7.94 2.63 22.71
C MET A 107 -7.21 2.12 21.45
N ALA A 108 -7.06 0.80 21.27
CA ALA A 108 -6.36 0.24 20.14
C ALA A 108 -7.12 0.49 18.81
N PRO A 109 -6.41 0.88 17.73
CA PRO A 109 -7.02 0.97 16.41
C PRO A 109 -7.36 -0.42 15.88
N ILE A 110 -8.23 -0.46 14.86
CA ILE A 110 -8.51 -1.70 14.12
C ILE A 110 -7.24 -2.09 13.37
N LEU A 111 -6.72 -3.29 13.65
CA LEU A 111 -5.56 -3.82 12.96
C LEU A 111 -6.00 -4.63 11.74
N VAL A 112 -5.47 -4.25 10.57
CA VAL A 112 -5.60 -5.01 9.32
C VAL A 112 -4.21 -5.42 8.88
N VAL A 113 -3.98 -6.73 8.75
CA VAL A 113 -2.71 -7.29 8.32
C VAL A 113 -2.86 -8.01 6.98
N ALA A 114 -1.85 -7.92 6.13
CA ALA A 114 -1.77 -8.65 4.87
C ALA A 114 -0.50 -9.51 4.81
N THR A 115 -0.59 -10.65 4.15
CA THR A 115 0.53 -11.56 3.94
C THR A 115 0.37 -12.31 2.63
N ASN A 116 1.46 -12.40 1.87
CA ASN A 116 1.52 -13.19 0.64
C ASN A 116 2.16 -14.57 0.84
N ARG A 117 2.44 -14.98 2.09
CA ARG A 117 3.08 -16.27 2.43
C ARG A 117 2.07 -17.27 2.98
N GLY A 118 2.17 -18.52 2.52
CA GLY A 118 1.37 -19.66 2.99
C GLY A 118 1.89 -20.23 4.30
N ILE A 119 2.98 -21.00 4.26
CA ILE A 119 3.70 -21.49 5.45
C ILE A 119 5.09 -20.88 5.41
N THR A 120 5.54 -20.27 6.50
CA THR A 120 6.90 -19.71 6.59
C THR A 120 7.41 -19.70 8.02
N THR A 121 8.72 -19.51 8.21
CA THR A 121 9.33 -19.44 9.53
C THR A 121 9.04 -18.08 10.18
N ILE A 122 8.69 -18.10 11.45
CA ILE A 122 8.54 -16.86 12.23
C ILE A 122 9.94 -16.31 12.47
N ARG A 123 10.20 -15.07 12.03
CA ARG A 123 11.52 -14.45 12.17
C ARG A 123 11.90 -14.31 13.66
N GLY A 124 13.16 -14.61 13.94
CA GLY A 124 13.68 -14.75 15.31
C GLY A 124 13.47 -16.13 15.94
N THR A 125 12.87 -17.08 15.22
CA THR A 125 12.66 -18.46 15.69
C THR A 125 12.96 -19.51 14.60
N ASN A 126 12.99 -20.78 14.99
CA ASN A 126 13.13 -21.92 14.07
C ASN A 126 11.80 -22.62 13.76
N TYR A 127 10.66 -22.05 14.17
CA TYR A 127 9.35 -22.66 14.00
C TYR A 127 8.69 -22.16 12.72
N LYS A 128 8.16 -23.08 11.91
CA LYS A 128 7.29 -22.79 10.76
C LYS A 128 5.85 -22.62 11.27
N SER A 129 5.14 -21.61 10.78
CA SER A 129 3.72 -21.38 11.09
C SER A 129 2.95 -20.92 9.85
N PRO A 130 1.60 -21.07 9.85
CA PRO A 130 0.76 -20.47 8.83
C PRO A 130 0.98 -18.95 8.80
N HIS A 131 1.17 -18.43 7.60
CA HIS A 131 1.39 -17.02 7.30
C HIS A 131 2.62 -16.37 7.95
N GLY A 132 3.48 -17.14 8.63
CA GLY A 132 4.61 -16.60 9.41
C GLY A 132 4.17 -15.87 10.67
N ILE A 133 2.96 -16.16 11.15
CA ILE A 133 2.34 -15.54 12.32
C ILE A 133 2.31 -16.58 13.47
N PRO A 134 2.65 -16.20 14.71
CA PRO A 134 2.47 -17.05 15.89
C PRO A 134 1.01 -17.50 16.05
N ILE A 135 0.77 -18.76 16.42
CA ILE A 135 -0.58 -19.36 16.49
C ILE A 135 -1.47 -18.60 17.48
N ASP A 136 -0.91 -18.15 18.61
CA ASP A 136 -1.57 -17.34 19.62
C ASP A 136 -2.08 -15.99 19.09
N PHE A 137 -1.34 -15.39 18.16
CA PHE A 137 -1.76 -14.17 17.47
C PHE A 137 -2.81 -14.50 16.40
N LEU A 138 -2.61 -15.58 15.64
CA LEU A 138 -3.51 -16.01 14.58
C LEU A 138 -4.92 -16.35 15.09
N ASP A 139 -5.03 -16.98 16.27
CA ASP A 139 -6.30 -17.31 16.92
C ASP A 139 -7.14 -16.07 17.28
N ARG A 140 -6.50 -14.90 17.39
CA ARG A 140 -7.16 -13.61 17.66
C ARG A 140 -7.60 -12.89 16.37
N LEU A 141 -7.16 -13.35 15.19
CA LEU A 141 -7.43 -12.71 13.91
C LEU A 141 -8.60 -13.37 13.16
N LEU A 142 -9.32 -12.56 12.39
CA LEU A 142 -10.23 -13.05 11.37
C LEU A 142 -9.50 -13.14 10.03
N ILE A 143 -9.42 -14.34 9.47
CA ILE A 143 -8.77 -14.57 8.17
C ILE A 143 -9.78 -14.37 7.05
N ILE A 144 -9.47 -13.46 6.13
CA ILE A 144 -10.23 -13.22 4.89
C ILE A 144 -9.36 -13.68 3.72
N SER A 145 -9.73 -14.79 3.07
CA SER A 145 -9.03 -15.26 1.89
C SER A 145 -9.52 -14.56 0.63
N THR A 146 -8.58 -14.13 -0.20
CA THR A 146 -8.88 -13.57 -1.53
C THR A 146 -8.85 -14.66 -2.58
N GLN A 147 -9.60 -14.47 -3.66
CA GLN A 147 -9.63 -15.37 -4.81
C GLN A 147 -8.91 -14.72 -6.00
N PRO A 148 -8.27 -15.52 -6.88
CA PRO A 148 -7.67 -14.99 -8.10
C PRO A 148 -8.75 -14.41 -9.02
N TYR A 149 -8.40 -13.35 -9.74
CA TYR A 149 -9.29 -12.71 -10.70
C TYR A 149 -9.58 -13.59 -11.91
N THR A 150 -10.79 -13.48 -12.45
CA THR A 150 -11.14 -14.08 -13.75
C THR A 150 -10.59 -13.24 -14.91
N GLU A 151 -10.52 -13.80 -16.12
CA GLU A 151 -10.11 -13.04 -17.33
C GLU A 151 -11.00 -11.81 -17.56
N GLU A 152 -12.31 -11.93 -17.29
CA GLU A 152 -13.24 -10.81 -17.40
C GLU A 152 -12.92 -9.70 -16.40
N ASP A 153 -12.58 -10.06 -15.16
CA ASP A 153 -12.21 -9.08 -14.13
C ASP A 153 -10.89 -8.40 -14.47
N ILE A 154 -9.90 -9.14 -14.96
CA ILE A 154 -8.62 -8.59 -15.42
C ILE A 154 -8.87 -7.56 -16.52
N ARG A 155 -9.70 -7.89 -17.52
CA ARG A 155 -10.07 -6.96 -18.58
C ARG A 155 -10.69 -5.68 -18.03
N ARG A 156 -11.68 -5.80 -17.13
CA ARG A 156 -12.34 -4.63 -16.51
C ARG A 156 -11.36 -3.78 -15.71
N ILE A 157 -10.47 -4.40 -14.95
CA ILE A 157 -9.44 -3.69 -14.18
C ILE A 157 -8.51 -2.92 -15.12
N LEU A 158 -8.04 -3.56 -16.20
CA LEU A 158 -7.18 -2.90 -17.19
C LEU A 158 -7.92 -1.75 -17.88
N ASP A 159 -9.20 -1.90 -18.21
CA ASP A 159 -10.02 -0.83 -18.77
C ASP A 159 -10.12 0.39 -17.85
N ILE A 160 -10.33 0.17 -16.55
CA ILE A 160 -10.33 1.25 -15.54
C ILE A 160 -8.94 1.91 -15.46
N ARG A 161 -7.86 1.12 -15.51
CA ARG A 161 -6.49 1.64 -15.46
C ARG A 161 -6.14 2.47 -16.69
N CYS A 162 -6.57 2.07 -17.89
CA CYS A 162 -6.42 2.88 -19.09
C CYS A 162 -7.15 4.23 -18.97
N GLN A 163 -8.33 4.25 -18.36
CA GLN A 163 -9.09 5.49 -18.12
C GLN A 163 -8.41 6.39 -17.09
N GLU A 164 -7.92 5.81 -15.98
CA GLU A 164 -7.23 6.57 -14.93
C GLU A 164 -5.91 7.18 -15.43
N GLU A 165 -5.18 6.48 -16.30
CA GLU A 165 -3.93 6.97 -16.91
C GLU A 165 -4.15 7.85 -18.16
N ASP A 166 -5.41 8.10 -18.56
CA ASP A 166 -5.78 8.85 -19.78
C ASP A 166 -5.12 8.31 -21.06
N VAL A 167 -5.12 6.98 -21.21
CA VAL A 167 -4.51 6.26 -22.36
C VAL A 167 -5.61 5.68 -23.25
N GLU A 168 -5.75 6.22 -24.46
CA GLU A 168 -6.62 5.64 -25.48
C GLU A 168 -5.97 4.41 -26.13
N MET A 169 -6.59 3.23 -25.96
CA MET A 169 -6.12 1.97 -26.56
C MET A 169 -7.16 1.39 -27.52
N SER A 170 -6.70 0.77 -28.61
CA SER A 170 -7.59 0.04 -29.52
C SER A 170 -8.18 -1.21 -28.86
N GLY A 171 -9.34 -1.67 -29.36
CA GLY A 171 -10.01 -2.86 -28.83
C GLY A 171 -9.13 -4.12 -28.88
N ASP A 172 -8.41 -4.31 -29.98
CA ASP A 172 -7.51 -5.46 -30.17
C ASP A 172 -6.31 -5.39 -29.22
N ALA A 173 -5.77 -4.18 -28.99
CA ALA A 173 -4.69 -3.96 -28.04
C ALA A 173 -5.10 -4.34 -26.61
N LYS A 174 -6.34 -4.03 -26.20
CA LYS A 174 -6.88 -4.42 -24.89
C LYS A 174 -7.04 -5.93 -24.74
N ILE A 175 -7.48 -6.62 -25.80
CA ILE A 175 -7.59 -8.09 -25.80
C ILE A 175 -6.21 -8.72 -25.64
N LEU A 176 -5.21 -8.24 -26.40
CA LEU A 176 -3.82 -8.71 -26.27
C LEU A 176 -3.28 -8.47 -24.86
N LEU A 177 -3.49 -7.27 -24.30
CA LEU A 177 -3.04 -6.93 -22.97
C LEU A 177 -3.70 -7.80 -21.89
N THR A 178 -4.99 -8.11 -22.05
CA THR A 178 -5.72 -8.99 -21.13
C THR A 178 -5.11 -10.40 -21.14
N ARG A 179 -4.82 -10.96 -22.32
CA ARG A 179 -4.14 -12.26 -22.44
C ARG A 179 -2.77 -12.25 -21.76
N ILE A 180 -1.97 -11.20 -21.99
CA ILE A 180 -0.69 -11.02 -21.30
C ILE A 180 -0.89 -10.99 -19.77
N GLY A 181 -1.92 -10.30 -19.28
CA GLY A 181 -2.25 -10.23 -17.86
C GLY A 181 -2.62 -11.58 -17.23
N VAL A 182 -3.30 -12.44 -17.99
CA VAL A 182 -3.63 -13.82 -17.57
C VAL A 182 -2.38 -14.71 -17.55
N ASP A 183 -1.55 -14.65 -18.59
CA ASP A 183 -0.37 -15.51 -18.70
C ASP A 183 0.76 -15.14 -17.71
N THR A 184 0.87 -13.85 -17.37
CA THR A 184 1.94 -13.30 -16.53
C THR A 184 1.44 -12.84 -15.16
N SER A 185 1.18 -11.54 -14.99
CA SER A 185 0.60 -10.94 -13.79
C SER A 185 -0.13 -9.63 -14.13
N LEU A 186 -1.15 -9.30 -13.35
CA LEU A 186 -1.88 -8.04 -13.47
C LEU A 186 -0.96 -6.82 -13.32
N ARG A 187 0.00 -6.87 -12.39
CA ARG A 187 0.98 -5.78 -12.18
C ARG A 187 1.80 -5.51 -13.44
N TYR A 188 2.29 -6.58 -14.08
CA TYR A 188 3.06 -6.45 -15.32
C TYR A 188 2.21 -5.85 -16.44
N ALA A 189 0.96 -6.32 -16.62
CA ALA A 189 0.04 -5.76 -17.60
C ALA A 189 -0.27 -4.27 -17.35
N ILE A 190 -0.42 -3.83 -16.09
CA ILE A 190 -0.62 -2.40 -15.76
C ILE A 190 0.60 -1.57 -16.16
N HIS A 191 1.82 -2.01 -15.81
CA HIS A 191 3.04 -1.29 -16.20
C HIS A 191 3.25 -1.24 -17.72
N LEU A 192 2.74 -2.23 -18.46
CA LEU A 192 2.75 -2.22 -19.92
C LEU A 192 1.84 -1.12 -20.50
N ILE A 193 0.76 -0.71 -19.83
CA ILE A 193 -0.11 0.39 -20.30
C ILE A 193 0.70 1.68 -20.42
N THR A 194 1.35 2.09 -19.34
CA THR A 194 2.18 3.30 -19.30
C THR A 194 3.33 3.24 -20.32
N SER A 195 3.97 2.08 -20.42
CA SER A 195 5.10 1.88 -21.35
C SER A 195 4.65 1.88 -22.83
N ALA A 196 3.49 1.28 -23.13
CA ALA A 196 2.90 1.29 -24.46
C ALA A 196 2.40 2.68 -24.87
N ALA A 197 1.90 3.47 -23.92
CA ALA A 197 1.58 4.87 -24.14
C ALA A 197 2.83 5.68 -24.57
N LEU A 198 3.97 5.48 -23.89
CA LEU A 198 5.24 6.10 -24.28
C LEU A 198 5.73 5.63 -25.66
N ALA A 199 5.56 4.35 -25.99
CA ALA A 199 5.90 3.81 -27.32
C ALA A 199 5.03 4.44 -28.42
N CYS A 200 3.73 4.58 -28.18
CA CYS A 200 2.79 5.25 -29.08
C CYS A 200 3.14 6.74 -29.28
N GLN A 201 3.45 7.45 -28.20
CA GLN A 201 3.92 8.85 -28.27
C GLN A 201 5.20 8.98 -29.10
N LYS A 202 6.15 8.04 -28.97
CA LYS A 202 7.37 8.01 -29.79
C LYS A 202 7.07 7.82 -31.27
N ARG A 203 6.05 7.03 -31.61
CA ARG A 203 5.52 6.88 -32.98
C ARG A 203 4.72 8.10 -33.44
N LYS A 204 4.43 9.06 -32.55
CA LYS A 204 3.51 10.19 -32.74
C LYS A 204 2.07 9.73 -33.02
N GLY A 205 1.71 8.54 -32.51
CA GLY A 205 0.34 8.05 -32.51
C GLY A 205 -0.47 8.68 -31.39
N LYS A 206 -1.79 8.71 -31.55
CA LYS A 206 -2.74 9.11 -30.50
C LYS A 206 -3.40 7.91 -29.81
N LEU A 207 -3.54 6.80 -30.54
CA LEU A 207 -4.17 5.56 -30.10
C LEU A 207 -3.10 4.49 -29.98
N VAL A 208 -3.05 3.80 -28.84
CA VAL A 208 -2.14 2.66 -28.64
C VAL A 208 -2.66 1.46 -29.41
N GLU A 209 -1.81 0.89 -30.25
CA GLU A 209 -2.12 -0.27 -31.09
C GLU A 209 -1.37 -1.52 -30.61
N MET A 210 -1.72 -2.69 -31.16
CA MET A 210 -1.07 -3.96 -30.79
C MET A 210 0.46 -3.94 -31.00
N GLU A 211 0.92 -3.24 -32.03
CA GLU A 211 2.36 -3.10 -32.34
C GLU A 211 3.13 -2.44 -31.20
N ASP A 212 2.53 -1.43 -30.57
CA ASP A 212 3.14 -0.70 -29.46
C ASP A 212 3.27 -1.63 -28.23
N ILE A 213 2.26 -2.46 -27.96
CA ILE A 213 2.28 -3.44 -26.85
C ILE A 213 3.30 -4.55 -27.14
N SER A 214 3.31 -5.13 -28.34
CA SER A 214 4.26 -6.19 -28.71
C SER A 214 5.71 -5.72 -28.58
N ARG A 215 5.99 -4.49 -29.04
CA ARG A 215 7.32 -3.89 -28.90
C ARG A 215 7.74 -3.75 -27.44
N VAL A 216 6.84 -3.29 -26.58
CA VAL A 216 7.13 -3.13 -25.16
C VAL A 216 7.30 -4.48 -24.46
N TYR A 217 6.49 -5.47 -24.85
CA TYR A 217 6.57 -6.84 -24.33
C TYR A 217 7.91 -7.52 -24.67
N GLU A 218 8.50 -7.22 -25.83
CA GLU A 218 9.85 -7.68 -26.19
C GLU A 218 10.96 -7.01 -25.36
N LEU A 219 10.79 -5.72 -25.05
CA LEU A 219 11.77 -4.93 -24.30
C LEU A 219 11.77 -5.24 -22.80
N PHE A 220 10.58 -5.34 -22.19
CA PHE A 220 10.41 -5.56 -20.76
C PHE A 220 9.98 -6.98 -20.50
N TRP A 221 10.82 -7.74 -19.80
CA TRP A 221 10.56 -9.14 -19.53
C TRP A 221 9.76 -9.30 -18.25
N ASP A 222 8.84 -10.26 -18.22
CA ASP A 222 8.20 -10.68 -16.98
C ASP A 222 9.10 -11.64 -16.19
N VAL A 223 8.72 -11.89 -14.94
CA VAL A 223 9.48 -12.72 -14.02
C VAL A 223 9.71 -14.14 -14.57
N LYS A 224 8.72 -14.77 -15.23
CA LYS A 224 8.85 -16.14 -15.73
C LYS A 224 9.89 -16.21 -16.84
N ARG A 225 9.79 -15.34 -17.86
CA ARG A 225 10.79 -15.24 -18.94
C ARG A 225 12.19 -14.90 -18.40
N SER A 226 12.26 -13.97 -17.44
CA SER A 226 13.54 -13.59 -16.82
C SER A 226 14.18 -14.76 -16.06
N THR A 227 13.39 -15.58 -15.35
CA THR A 227 13.92 -16.75 -14.64
C THR A 227 14.43 -17.82 -15.59
N GLN A 228 13.73 -18.08 -16.70
CA GLN A 228 14.16 -19.05 -17.72
C GLN A 228 15.49 -18.64 -18.35
N TYR A 229 15.64 -17.37 -18.70
CA TYR A 229 16.90 -16.85 -19.23
C TYR A 229 18.03 -16.94 -18.22
N LEU A 230 17.77 -16.65 -16.94
CA LEU A 230 18.79 -16.79 -15.91
C LEU A 230 19.25 -18.25 -15.75
N MET A 231 18.35 -19.22 -15.90
CA MET A 231 18.69 -20.65 -15.91
C MET A 231 19.51 -21.06 -17.14
N GLU A 232 19.15 -20.58 -18.33
CA GLU A 232 19.87 -20.88 -19.57
C GLU A 232 21.31 -20.34 -19.57
N TYR A 233 21.49 -19.14 -19.00
CA TYR A 233 22.79 -18.46 -18.93
C TYR A 233 23.47 -18.58 -17.56
N GLN A 234 23.05 -19.54 -16.73
CA GLN A 234 23.54 -19.73 -15.35
C GLN A 234 25.07 -19.78 -15.25
N SER A 235 25.76 -20.36 -16.24
CA SER A 235 27.22 -20.45 -16.28
C SER A 235 27.94 -19.10 -16.39
N GLN A 236 27.25 -18.05 -16.85
CA GLN A 236 27.78 -16.70 -17.02
C GLN A 236 27.50 -15.81 -15.80
N TYR A 237 26.66 -16.25 -14.87
CA TYR A 237 26.33 -15.50 -13.65
C TYR A 237 27.23 -15.89 -12.47
N MET A 238 27.53 -14.92 -11.61
CA MET A 238 28.25 -15.15 -10.35
C MET A 238 27.35 -15.92 -9.36
N PHE A 239 27.94 -16.81 -8.55
CA PHE A 239 27.23 -17.71 -7.63
C PHE A 239 26.36 -18.76 -8.34
N ASN A 240 26.92 -19.39 -9.39
CA ASN A 240 26.28 -20.47 -10.15
C ASN A 240 26.35 -21.86 -9.47
N GLU A 241 27.00 -21.94 -8.31
CA GLU A 241 27.04 -23.16 -7.49
C GLU A 241 25.64 -23.45 -6.96
N MET A 242 25.01 -24.50 -7.49
CA MET A 242 23.77 -25.01 -6.92
C MET A 242 24.04 -25.40 -5.46
N PRO A 243 23.14 -25.07 -4.50
CA PRO A 243 23.18 -25.71 -3.21
C PRO A 243 23.01 -27.22 -3.44
N THR A 244 24.10 -27.96 -3.33
CA THR A 244 24.07 -29.41 -3.22
C THR A 244 23.16 -29.74 -2.06
N GLY A 245 22.07 -30.44 -2.36
CA GLY A 245 20.88 -30.48 -1.52
C GLY A 245 21.14 -30.84 -0.06
N GLU A 246 20.59 -30.00 0.82
CA GLU A 246 20.04 -30.41 2.10
C GLU A 246 18.71 -29.65 2.30
N GLY A 247 17.60 -30.36 2.06
CA GLY A 247 16.30 -30.18 2.72
C GLY A 247 15.53 -28.87 2.57
N ASP A 248 14.72 -28.75 1.51
CA ASP A 248 13.34 -28.24 1.62
C ASP A 248 12.57 -28.74 0.36
N GLN A 249 12.32 -30.06 0.33
CA GLN A 249 11.24 -30.63 -0.47
C GLN A 249 9.98 -30.53 0.37
N ASP A 250 9.18 -29.50 0.13
CA ASP A 250 7.72 -29.53 0.18
C ASP A 250 7.21 -28.10 -0.03
N ASP A 251 6.61 -27.83 -1.20
CA ASP A 251 5.52 -26.85 -1.41
C ASP A 251 5.13 -26.69 -2.89
N THR A 252 5.18 -27.76 -3.69
CA THR A 252 4.59 -27.77 -5.05
C THR A 252 3.48 -28.79 -5.26
N ASN A 253 3.13 -29.61 -4.26
CA ASN A 253 2.11 -30.65 -4.41
C ASN A 253 0.80 -30.42 -3.64
N ALA A 254 0.58 -29.25 -3.04
CA ALA A 254 -0.66 -28.94 -2.32
C ALA A 254 -1.72 -28.16 -3.15
N MET A 255 -1.54 -28.01 -4.47
CA MET A 255 -2.50 -27.31 -5.34
C MET A 255 -3.16 -28.18 -6.41
N MET A 256 -3.05 -29.51 -6.32
CA MET A 256 -3.89 -30.43 -7.09
C MET A 256 -4.33 -31.61 -6.22
N SER A 257 -5.38 -31.38 -5.42
CA SER A 257 -6.38 -32.38 -5.00
C SER A 257 -7.56 -31.65 -4.37
#